data_AF-A0A7Z2VJG1-F1
#
_entry.id   AF-A0A7Z2VJG1-F1
#
_cell.length_a   1.000
_cell.length_b   1.000
_cell.length_c   1.000
_cell.angle_alpha   90.00
_cell.angle_beta   90.00
_cell.angle_gamma   90.00
#
_symmetry.space_group_name_H-M   'P 1'
#
loop_
_entity.id
_entity.type
_entity.pdbx_description
1 polymer ?
#
loop_
_entity_poly.entity_id
_entity_poly.type
_entity_poly.pdbx_seq_one_letter_code
_entity_poly.pdbx_strand_id
1 'polypeptide(L)'
;MEWRRFIDSDNPVAAALLAKMGYNKREKREMRFAYLRMVLRLRNKLDDARLALIMSVADLYFNPDKEEDDVIIRELKRENEEGGAVIMELMPAWKRWGYEEGIEEGMEKGMEKGMEKGMEKGMEKANQLIVRKLLGKGFSPEEVAETIDLSLDEVRRLAKT
;
A
#
# COMPACT_ATOMS: atom_id res chain seq x y z
N MET A 1 30.41 3.15 -18.63
CA MET A 1 30.74 4.11 -19.72
C MET A 1 29.83 3.98 -20.94
N GLU A 2 29.31 2.80 -21.29
CA GLU A 2 28.53 2.63 -22.53
C GLU A 2 27.14 3.28 -22.50
N TRP A 3 26.37 3.13 -21.42
CA TRP A 3 24.99 3.63 -21.35
C TRP A 3 24.87 5.16 -21.45
N ARG A 4 25.86 5.91 -20.94
CA ARG A 4 25.87 7.39 -20.97
C ARG A 4 25.86 7.95 -22.41
N ARG A 5 26.32 7.19 -23.40
CA ARG A 5 26.28 7.61 -24.82
C ARG A 5 24.89 7.50 -25.45
N PHE A 6 24.04 6.66 -24.89
CA PHE A 6 22.70 6.39 -25.43
C PHE A 6 21.61 7.16 -24.72
N ILE A 7 21.89 7.65 -23.50
CA ILE A 7 20.92 8.37 -22.69
C ILE A 7 20.45 9.68 -23.33
N ASP A 8 21.34 10.31 -24.11
CA ASP A 8 21.07 11.54 -24.86
C ASP A 8 20.50 11.31 -26.26
N SER A 9 20.23 10.04 -26.62
CA SER A 9 19.50 9.76 -27.85
C SER A 9 18.00 9.95 -27.62
N ASP A 10 17.30 10.51 -28.60
CA ASP A 10 15.83 10.51 -28.62
C ASP A 10 15.30 9.20 -29.24
N ASN A 11 15.95 8.06 -28.96
CA ASN A 11 15.60 6.77 -29.55
C ASN A 11 14.89 5.88 -28.51
N PRO A 12 13.58 5.57 -28.69
CA PRO A 12 12.84 4.74 -27.74
C PRO A 12 13.31 3.29 -27.66
N VAL A 13 13.91 2.76 -28.74
CA VAL A 13 14.52 1.42 -28.72
C VAL A 13 15.78 1.43 -27.87
N ALA A 14 16.57 2.51 -27.95
CA ALA A 14 17.71 2.70 -27.07
C ALA A 14 17.26 2.79 -25.60
N ALA A 15 16.14 3.46 -25.32
CA ALA A 15 15.55 3.53 -23.97
C ALA A 15 15.22 2.13 -23.40
N ALA A 16 14.58 1.27 -24.19
CA ALA A 16 14.25 -0.10 -23.77
C ALA A 16 15.50 -0.98 -23.56
N LEU A 17 16.52 -0.81 -24.39
CA LEU A 17 17.76 -1.61 -24.34
C LEU A 17 18.79 -1.08 -23.36
N LEU A 18 18.70 0.19 -22.97
CA LEU A 18 19.58 0.86 -22.01
C LEU A 18 19.66 0.10 -20.69
N ALA A 19 18.54 -0.45 -20.23
CA ALA A 19 18.45 -1.24 -19.00
C ALA A 19 19.22 -2.58 -19.10
N LYS A 20 19.45 -3.10 -20.31
CA LYS A 20 20.27 -4.30 -20.57
C LYS A 20 21.76 -3.96 -20.70
N MET A 21 22.12 -2.70 -20.94
CA MET A 21 23.52 -2.29 -21.05
C MET A 21 24.17 -2.35 -19.66
N GLY A 22 25.35 -2.96 -19.56
CA GLY A 22 25.99 -3.20 -18.25
C GLY A 22 26.20 -1.92 -17.45
N TYR A 23 25.63 -1.87 -16.24
CA TYR A 23 25.92 -0.88 -15.21
C TYR A 23 26.32 -1.62 -13.93
N ASN A 24 27.17 -0.98 -13.10
CA ASN A 24 27.49 -1.52 -11.79
C ASN A 24 26.44 -1.07 -10.74
N LYS A 25 26.39 -1.73 -9.59
CA LYS A 25 25.43 -1.40 -8.52
C LYS A 25 25.51 0.06 -8.05
N ARG A 26 26.68 0.70 -8.12
CA ARG A 26 26.88 2.11 -7.72
C ARG A 26 26.31 3.09 -8.74
N GLU A 27 26.33 2.72 -10.03
CA GLU A 27 25.80 3.54 -11.13
C GLU A 27 24.29 3.33 -11.36
N LYS A 28 23.68 2.28 -10.77
CA LYS A 28 22.28 1.91 -10.98
C LYS A 28 21.32 3.10 -10.79
N ARG A 29 21.46 3.84 -9.69
CA ARG A 29 20.61 4.99 -9.36
C ARG A 29 20.77 6.12 -10.37
N GLU A 30 22.01 6.51 -10.66
CA GLU A 30 22.32 7.56 -11.64
C GLU A 30 21.75 7.21 -13.02
N MET A 31 21.91 5.95 -13.42
CA MET A 31 21.44 5.45 -14.70
C MET A 31 19.91 5.40 -14.78
N ARG A 32 19.23 4.94 -13.71
CA ARG A 32 17.77 4.96 -13.59
C ARG A 32 17.22 6.39 -13.65
N PHE A 33 17.84 7.32 -12.94
CA PHE A 33 17.46 8.72 -12.96
C PHE A 33 17.59 9.35 -14.36
N ALA A 34 18.72 9.09 -15.03
CA ALA A 34 18.95 9.58 -16.39
C ALA A 34 18.01 8.92 -17.41
N TYR A 35 17.64 7.66 -17.19
CA TYR A 35 16.65 6.95 -18.00
C TYR A 35 15.25 7.59 -17.89
N LEU A 36 14.81 7.94 -16.68
CA LEU A 36 13.52 8.61 -16.49
C LEU A 36 13.49 10.01 -17.12
N ARG A 37 14.61 10.75 -17.09
CA ARG A 37 14.74 12.00 -17.86
C ARG A 37 14.65 11.76 -19.37
N MET A 38 15.24 10.69 -19.89
CA MET A 38 15.09 10.31 -21.30
C MET A 38 13.62 10.01 -21.64
N VAL A 39 12.89 9.30 -20.78
CA VAL A 39 11.45 9.06 -20.94
C VAL A 39 10.67 10.37 -21.02
N LEU A 40 10.96 11.35 -20.15
CA LEU A 40 10.34 12.67 -20.19
C LEU A 40 10.59 13.41 -21.50
N ARG A 41 11.79 13.29 -22.08
CA ARG A 41 12.08 13.86 -23.41
C ARG A 41 11.26 13.18 -24.51
N LEU A 42 11.13 11.85 -24.43
CA LEU A 42 10.39 11.05 -25.40
C LEU A 42 8.87 11.27 -25.36
N ARG A 43 8.32 11.82 -24.26
CA ARG A 43 6.90 12.20 -24.15
C ARG A 43 6.43 13.13 -25.27
N ASN A 44 7.31 13.98 -25.78
CA ASN A 44 6.98 14.89 -26.89
C ASN A 44 6.80 14.15 -28.24
N LYS A 45 7.16 12.87 -28.31
CA LYS A 45 7.15 12.06 -29.56
C LYS A 45 6.30 10.81 -29.46
N LEU A 46 5.95 10.36 -28.25
CA LEU A 46 5.26 9.10 -27.99
C LEU A 46 4.08 9.32 -27.04
N ASP A 47 3.02 8.54 -27.24
CA ASP A 47 1.90 8.48 -26.30
C ASP A 47 2.25 7.71 -25.01
N ASP A 48 1.43 7.91 -23.99
CA ASP A 48 1.60 7.33 -22.66
C ASP A 48 1.65 5.79 -22.68
N ALA A 49 0.90 5.14 -23.57
CA ALA A 49 0.87 3.69 -23.66
C ALA A 49 2.22 3.14 -24.17
N ARG A 50 2.82 3.78 -25.16
CA ARG A 50 4.15 3.42 -25.67
C ARG A 50 5.25 3.70 -24.64
N LEU A 51 5.17 4.82 -23.92
CA LEU A 51 6.12 5.13 -22.85
C LEU A 51 6.02 4.12 -21.70
N ALA A 52 4.80 3.80 -21.26
CA ALA A 52 4.57 2.79 -20.22
C ALA A 52 5.10 1.41 -20.65
N LEU A 53 4.97 1.05 -21.93
CA LEU A 53 5.57 -0.18 -22.46
C LEU A 53 7.10 -0.16 -22.36
N ILE A 54 7.77 0.92 -22.79
CA ILE A 54 9.23 1.05 -22.70
C ILE A 54 9.68 0.94 -21.23
N MET A 55 8.96 1.61 -20.32
CA MET A 55 9.20 1.53 -18.87
C MET A 55 9.02 0.12 -18.32
N SER A 56 7.96 -0.58 -18.73
CA SER A 56 7.72 -1.96 -18.29
C SER A 56 8.85 -2.91 -18.71
N VAL A 57 9.41 -2.73 -19.91
CA VAL A 57 10.55 -3.52 -20.40
C VAL A 57 11.81 -3.17 -19.61
N ALA A 58 12.03 -1.88 -19.35
CA ALA A 58 13.18 -1.44 -18.58
C ALA A 58 13.15 -1.97 -17.12
N ASP A 59 11.98 -2.00 -16.49
CA ASP A 59 11.79 -2.49 -15.13
C ASP A 59 12.21 -3.96 -14.94
N LEU A 60 12.12 -4.79 -15.99
CA LEU A 60 12.59 -6.19 -15.96
C LEU A 60 14.10 -6.29 -15.69
N TYR A 61 14.87 -5.29 -16.11
CA TYR A 61 16.32 -5.28 -15.92
C TYR A 61 16.73 -4.44 -14.72
N PHE A 62 16.02 -3.34 -14.45
CA PHE A 62 16.35 -2.49 -13.31
C PHE A 62 16.05 -3.13 -11.96
N ASN A 63 15.08 -4.04 -11.87
CA ASN A 63 14.56 -4.53 -10.60
C ASN A 63 14.22 -3.33 -9.67
N PRO A 64 13.09 -2.65 -9.95
CA PRO A 64 12.71 -1.41 -9.28
C PRO A 64 12.63 -1.63 -7.77
N ASP A 65 13.10 -0.63 -7.05
CA ASP A 65 13.09 -0.57 -5.59
C ASP A 65 12.29 0.66 -5.18
N LYS A 66 11.33 0.47 -4.28
CA LYS A 66 10.36 1.51 -3.92
C LYS A 66 11.04 2.72 -3.32
N GLU A 67 11.94 2.51 -2.37
CA GLU A 67 12.61 3.58 -1.64
C GLU A 67 13.56 4.36 -2.55
N GLU A 68 14.28 3.67 -3.44
CA GLU A 68 15.14 4.33 -4.43
C GLU A 68 14.33 5.13 -5.46
N ASP A 69 13.26 4.55 -6.00
CA ASP A 69 12.40 5.23 -6.96
C ASP A 69 11.68 6.43 -6.29
N ASP A 70 11.24 6.33 -5.03
CA ASP A 70 10.69 7.44 -4.23
C ASP A 70 11.65 8.65 -4.15
N VAL A 71 12.94 8.37 -3.91
CA VAL A 71 13.97 9.43 -3.85
C VAL A 71 14.15 10.07 -5.23
N ILE A 72 14.28 9.23 -6.28
CA ILE A 72 14.43 9.69 -7.67
C ILE A 72 13.24 10.56 -8.10
N ILE A 73 12.02 10.14 -7.80
CA ILE A 73 10.81 10.89 -8.17
C ILE A 73 10.73 12.22 -7.42
N ARG A 74 11.10 12.26 -6.13
CA ARG A 74 11.17 13.52 -5.38
C ARG A 74 12.19 14.48 -5.98
N GLU A 75 13.34 13.97 -6.39
CA GLU A 75 14.35 14.77 -7.10
C GLU A 75 13.82 15.28 -8.45
N LEU A 76 13.18 14.42 -9.26
CA LEU A 76 12.57 14.82 -10.53
C LEU A 76 11.47 15.86 -10.35
N LYS A 77 10.58 15.69 -9.36
CA LYS A 77 9.56 16.68 -9.01
C LYS A 77 10.15 18.03 -8.63
N ARG A 78 11.27 18.02 -7.91
CA ARG A 78 11.96 19.25 -7.51
C ARG A 78 12.56 19.98 -8.71
N GLU A 79 13.01 19.25 -9.74
CA GLU A 79 13.53 19.82 -10.98
C GLU A 79 12.41 20.26 -11.94
N ASN A 80 11.35 19.46 -12.03
CA ASN A 80 10.20 19.66 -12.89
C ASN A 80 8.99 18.94 -12.27
N GLU A 81 8.11 19.71 -11.62
CA GLU A 81 6.95 19.18 -10.89
C GLU A 81 6.04 18.35 -11.81
N GLU A 82 5.75 18.85 -13.01
CA GLU A 82 4.93 18.16 -14.00
C GLU A 82 5.62 16.87 -14.48
N GLY A 83 6.92 16.94 -14.77
CA GLY A 83 7.69 15.77 -15.19
C GLY A 83 7.70 14.66 -14.14
N GLY A 84 7.90 15.02 -12.87
CA GLY A 84 7.82 14.07 -11.77
C GLY A 84 6.44 13.42 -11.65
N ALA A 85 5.36 14.20 -11.79
CA ALA A 85 3.98 13.69 -11.77
C ALA A 85 3.73 12.67 -12.90
N VAL A 86 4.10 13.00 -14.12
CA VAL A 86 3.94 12.12 -15.30
C VAL A 86 4.65 10.78 -15.10
N ILE A 87 5.87 10.77 -14.56
CA ILE A 87 6.57 9.49 -14.34
C ILE A 87 5.82 8.60 -13.35
N MET A 88 5.22 9.14 -12.27
CA MET A 88 4.43 8.30 -11.35
C MET A 88 3.23 7.68 -12.04
N GLU A 89 2.55 8.40 -12.94
CA GLU A 89 1.39 7.88 -13.65
C GLU A 89 1.75 6.75 -14.64
N LEU A 90 2.93 6.86 -15.27
CA LEU A 90 3.42 5.91 -16.28
C LEU A 90 4.03 4.63 -15.69
N MET A 91 4.57 4.67 -14.46
CA MET A 91 5.30 3.54 -13.87
C MET A 91 4.38 2.35 -13.53
N PRO A 92 4.59 1.16 -14.14
CA PRO A 92 3.80 -0.03 -13.83
C PRO A 92 4.10 -0.62 -12.44
N ALA A 93 5.35 -0.51 -11.96
CA ALA A 93 5.74 -1.00 -10.64
C ALA A 93 4.99 -0.28 -9.50
N TRP A 94 4.75 1.02 -9.64
CA TRP A 94 4.00 1.81 -8.66
C TRP A 94 2.54 1.41 -8.57
N LYS A 95 1.92 1.05 -9.70
CA LYS A 95 0.57 0.48 -9.70
C LYS A 95 0.52 -0.85 -8.93
N ARG A 96 1.58 -1.65 -9.00
CA ARG A 96 1.72 -2.88 -8.18
C ARG A 96 1.87 -2.54 -6.71
N TRP A 97 2.78 -1.64 -6.33
CA TRP A 97 2.96 -1.24 -4.93
C TRP A 97 1.69 -0.63 -4.32
N GLY A 98 1.00 0.26 -5.03
CA GLY A 98 -0.25 0.83 -4.56
C GLY A 98 -1.37 -0.20 -4.44
N TYR A 99 -1.38 -1.23 -5.30
CA TYR A 99 -2.31 -2.36 -5.16
C TYR A 99 -1.97 -3.23 -3.94
N GLU A 100 -0.69 -3.52 -3.72
CA GLU A 100 -0.20 -4.28 -2.56
C GLU A 100 -0.49 -3.54 -1.25
N GLU A 101 -0.16 -2.25 -1.14
CA GLU A 101 -0.49 -1.40 0.01
C GLU A 101 -2.01 -1.33 0.25
N GLY A 102 -2.80 -1.17 -0.82
CA GLY A 102 -4.25 -1.15 -0.70
C GLY A 102 -4.84 -2.45 -0.17
N ILE A 103 -4.27 -3.60 -0.54
CA ILE A 103 -4.66 -4.91 0.02
C ILE A 103 -4.25 -5.01 1.48
N GLU A 104 -3.00 -4.66 1.80
CA GLU A 104 -2.46 -4.76 3.15
C GLU A 104 -3.26 -3.90 4.12
N GLU A 105 -3.45 -2.62 3.82
CA GLU A 105 -4.29 -1.72 4.62
C GLU A 105 -5.74 -2.22 4.73
N GLY A 106 -6.30 -2.73 3.63
CA GLY A 106 -7.66 -3.25 3.61
C GLY A 106 -7.82 -4.47 4.52
N MET A 107 -6.83 -5.37 4.51
CA MET A 107 -6.79 -6.55 5.36
C MET A 107 -6.59 -6.20 6.82
N GLU A 108 -5.66 -5.31 7.15
CA GLU A 108 -5.40 -4.84 8.52
C GLU A 108 -6.67 -4.20 9.13
N LYS A 109 -7.24 -3.21 8.43
CA LYS A 109 -8.48 -2.54 8.86
C LYS A 109 -9.65 -3.53 8.98
N GLY A 110 -9.72 -4.52 8.08
CA GLY A 110 -10.74 -5.57 8.12
C GLY A 110 -10.60 -6.50 9.33
N MET A 111 -9.36 -6.91 9.63
CA MET A 111 -9.03 -7.80 10.73
C MET A 111 -9.26 -7.12 12.09
N GLU A 112 -8.80 -5.88 12.26
CA GLU A 112 -8.99 -5.10 13.48
C GLU A 112 -10.48 -4.94 13.81
N LYS A 113 -11.27 -4.45 12.84
CA LYS A 113 -12.73 -4.29 13.00
C LYS A 113 -13.44 -5.63 13.22
N GLY A 114 -12.96 -6.70 12.60
CA GLY A 114 -13.51 -8.04 12.77
C GLY A 114 -13.27 -8.58 14.18
N MET A 115 -12.05 -8.39 14.69
CA MET A 115 -11.63 -8.84 16.02
C MET A 115 -12.34 -8.06 17.13
N GLU A 116 -12.42 -6.73 17.03
CA GLU A 116 -13.13 -5.88 17.99
C GLU A 116 -14.60 -6.29 18.11
N LYS A 117 -15.32 -6.36 16.97
CA LYS A 117 -16.74 -6.79 16.94
C LYS A 117 -16.92 -8.23 17.42
N GLY A 118 -15.98 -9.11 17.11
CA GLY A 118 -16.01 -10.50 17.55
C GLY A 118 -15.87 -10.62 19.07
N MET A 119 -14.94 -9.86 19.64
CA MET A 119 -14.66 -9.84 21.08
C MET A 119 -15.82 -9.21 21.87
N GLU A 120 -16.36 -8.09 21.41
CA GLU A 120 -17.53 -7.44 22.02
C GLU A 120 -18.74 -8.38 22.06
N LYS A 121 -19.08 -8.99 20.91
CA LYS A 121 -20.17 -9.98 20.83
C LYS A 121 -19.92 -11.21 21.69
N GLY A 122 -18.67 -11.65 21.78
CA GLY A 122 -18.27 -12.77 22.63
C GLY A 122 -18.48 -12.46 24.11
N MET A 123 -18.03 -11.29 24.55
CA MET A 123 -18.17 -10.82 25.92
C MET A 123 -19.64 -10.59 26.30
N GLU A 124 -20.44 -9.99 25.41
CA GLU A 124 -21.88 -9.83 25.64
C GLU A 124 -22.58 -11.18 25.80
N LYS A 125 -22.30 -12.16 24.92
CA LYS A 125 -22.85 -13.52 25.05
C LYS A 125 -22.41 -14.20 26.35
N ALA A 126 -21.17 -14.02 26.77
CA ALA A 126 -20.67 -14.57 28.03
C ALA A 126 -21.42 -13.94 29.22
N ASN A 127 -21.58 -12.62 29.24
CA ASN A 127 -22.31 -11.90 30.26
C ASN A 127 -23.78 -12.34 30.32
N GLN A 128 -24.44 -12.49 29.17
CA GLN A 128 -25.81 -13.03 29.10
C GLN A 128 -25.92 -14.42 29.74
N LEU A 129 -24.99 -15.32 29.42
CA LEU A 129 -24.98 -16.67 30.00
C LEU A 129 -24.78 -16.65 31.51
N ILE A 130 -23.88 -15.79 32.01
CA ILE A 130 -23.60 -15.65 33.44
C ILE A 130 -24.82 -15.08 34.17
N VAL A 131 -25.39 -13.98 33.69
CA VAL A 131 -26.60 -13.35 34.25
C VAL A 131 -27.73 -14.37 34.38
N ARG A 132 -28.06 -15.07 33.29
CA ARG A 132 -29.14 -16.06 33.31
C ARG A 132 -28.88 -17.20 34.29
N LYS A 133 -27.65 -17.69 34.38
CA LYS A 133 -27.28 -18.76 35.32
C LYS A 133 -27.41 -18.32 36.78
N LEU A 134 -26.99 -17.10 37.10
CA LEU A 134 -27.07 -16.58 38.48
C LEU A 134 -28.52 -16.31 38.88
N LEU A 135 -29.31 -15.65 38.03
CA LEU A 135 -30.74 -15.44 38.29
C LEU A 135 -31.49 -16.77 38.44
N GLY A 136 -31.20 -17.76 37.60
CA GLY A 136 -31.77 -19.11 37.70
C GLY A 136 -31.40 -19.88 38.96
N LYS A 137 -30.34 -19.47 39.67
CA LYS A 137 -29.94 -20.02 40.98
C LYS A 137 -30.57 -19.29 42.17
N GLY A 138 -31.39 -18.26 41.93
CA GLY A 138 -32.11 -17.53 42.96
C GLY A 138 -31.43 -16.26 43.47
N PHE A 139 -30.33 -15.81 42.84
CA PHE A 139 -29.73 -14.50 43.14
C PHE A 139 -30.64 -13.36 42.64
N SER A 140 -30.71 -12.26 43.38
CA SER A 140 -31.44 -11.07 42.97
C SER A 140 -30.70 -10.32 41.85
N PRO A 141 -31.41 -9.56 40.98
CA PRO A 141 -30.78 -8.72 39.97
C PRO A 141 -29.75 -7.73 40.51
N GLU A 142 -29.95 -7.23 41.72
CA GLU A 142 -29.05 -6.32 42.43
C GLU A 142 -27.74 -7.01 42.82
N GLU A 143 -27.81 -8.21 43.42
CA GLU A 143 -26.62 -9.04 43.74
C GLU A 143 -25.85 -9.45 42.48
N VAL A 144 -26.57 -9.76 41.40
CA VAL A 144 -25.92 -10.08 40.11
C VAL A 144 -25.19 -8.87 39.57
N ALA A 145 -25.83 -7.70 39.50
CA ALA A 145 -25.22 -6.46 39.01
C ALA A 145 -23.92 -6.12 39.74
N GLU A 146 -23.91 -6.24 41.06
CA GLU A 146 -22.72 -6.05 41.89
C GLU A 146 -21.63 -7.11 41.60
N THR A 147 -22.01 -8.39 41.44
CA THR A 147 -21.06 -9.50 41.28
C THR A 147 -20.30 -9.46 39.95
N ILE A 148 -20.97 -9.07 38.86
CA ILE A 148 -20.38 -9.06 37.50
C ILE A 148 -20.03 -7.66 36.99
N ASP A 149 -20.11 -6.66 37.87
CA ASP A 149 -19.82 -5.25 37.60
C ASP A 149 -20.55 -4.71 36.36
N LEU A 150 -21.87 -4.96 36.33
CA LEU A 150 -22.77 -4.43 35.31
C LEU A 150 -23.81 -3.53 35.96
N SER A 151 -24.36 -2.58 35.20
CA SER A 151 -25.50 -1.81 35.69
C SER A 151 -26.74 -2.71 35.88
N LEU A 152 -27.59 -2.35 36.85
CA LEU A 152 -28.86 -3.05 37.07
C LEU A 152 -29.73 -3.08 35.81
N ASP A 153 -29.69 -2.02 35.00
CA ASP A 153 -30.40 -1.94 33.73
C ASP A 153 -29.82 -2.90 32.68
N GLU A 154 -28.49 -3.06 32.61
CA GLU A 154 -27.86 -4.06 31.75
C GLU A 154 -28.21 -5.48 32.17
N VAL A 155 -28.15 -5.81 33.46
CA VAL A 155 -28.58 -7.12 33.97
C VAL A 155 -30.03 -7.40 33.57
N ARG A 156 -30.94 -6.43 33.75
CA ARG A 156 -32.35 -6.55 33.36
C ARG A 156 -32.53 -6.69 31.84
N ARG A 157 -31.69 -6.02 31.03
CA ARG A 157 -31.70 -6.14 29.56
C ARG A 157 -31.25 -7.53 29.12
N LEU A 158 -30.12 -8.01 29.65
CA LEU A 158 -29.54 -9.31 29.32
C LEU A 158 -30.40 -10.49 29.81
N ALA A 159 -31.26 -10.26 30.81
CA ALA A 159 -32.23 -11.24 31.30
C ALA A 159 -33.51 -11.37 30.44
N LYS A 160 -33.84 -10.37 29.60
CA LYS A 160 -35.09 -10.32 28.81
C LYS A 160 -34.96 -10.88 27.40
N THR A 161 -33.75 -10.91 26.85
CA THR A 161 -33.42 -11.63 25.61
C THR A 161 -33.37 -13.12 25.89
#